data_AF-A0A2N5X1E8-F1
#
_entry.id   AF-A0A2N5X1E8-F1
#
_cell.length_a   1.000
_cell.length_b   1.000
_cell.length_c   1.000
_cell.angle_alpha   90.00
_cell.angle_beta   90.00
_cell.angle_gamma   90.00
#
_symmetry.space_group_name_H-M   'P 1'
#
loop_
_entity.id
_entity.type
_entity.pdbx_description
1 polymer ?
#
loop_
_entity_poly.entity_id
_entity_poly.type
_entity_poly.pdbx_seq_one_letter_code
_entity_poly.pdbx_strand_id
1 'polypeptide(L)'
;MAGLTKRLGLMAVLACLPLAAQAMMTEEQAAQAVEDMLAEGSSAQQVVAALLADGRDAQSSAVLALSASAADFHRELGVAGVCAAANDTEALQVAAALGALPGIDEDDLERIMRTADTWATGGCASPILTEPPGTYDSSQLPGGGGGVSPAS
;
A
#
# COMPACT_ATOMS: atom_id res chain seq x y z
N MET A 1 16.90 61.60 31.65
CA MET A 1 17.43 60.51 32.50
C MET A 1 16.30 59.96 33.35
N ALA A 2 16.34 58.66 33.65
CA ALA A 2 15.31 57.84 34.33
C ALA A 2 14.05 57.57 33.48
N GLY A 3 13.53 56.36 33.36
CA GLY A 3 13.88 55.11 34.02
C GLY A 3 12.66 54.19 34.03
N LEU A 4 12.87 52.96 33.58
CA LEU A 4 12.20 51.72 33.97
C LEU A 4 10.65 51.60 33.99
N THR A 5 10.19 50.76 33.06
CA THR A 5 9.50 49.48 33.35
C THR A 5 8.17 49.50 34.11
N LYS A 6 7.08 49.19 33.38
CA LYS A 6 6.05 48.27 33.89
C LYS A 6 5.49 47.41 32.75
N ARG A 7 5.95 46.15 32.75
CA ARG A 7 5.33 45.00 32.09
C ARG A 7 3.93 44.80 32.66
N LEU A 8 2.93 44.49 31.82
CA LEU A 8 1.84 43.53 32.06
C LEU A 8 0.75 43.75 31.02
N GLY A 9 0.48 42.74 30.20
CA GLY A 9 -0.80 42.65 29.49
C GLY A 9 -0.72 42.06 28.09
N LEU A 10 -1.01 40.76 28.03
CA LEU A 10 -1.43 40.00 26.85
C LEU A 10 -0.38 39.70 25.77
N MET A 11 0.31 38.60 26.02
CA MET A 11 0.46 37.52 25.04
C MET A 11 -0.88 37.25 24.32
N ALA A 12 -1.12 37.88 23.19
CA ALA A 12 -2.06 37.39 22.20
C ALA A 12 -1.36 36.29 21.38
N VAL A 13 -1.15 35.16 22.06
CA VAL A 13 -0.97 33.86 21.41
C VAL A 13 -2.33 33.50 20.82
N LEU A 14 -2.57 33.89 19.58
CA LEU A 14 -3.63 33.28 18.77
C LEU A 14 -3.00 32.70 17.51
N ALA A 15 -2.69 31.41 17.65
CA ALA A 15 -2.77 30.38 16.63
C ALA A 15 -1.87 30.55 15.40
N CYS A 16 -0.57 30.34 15.60
CA CYS A 16 0.13 29.36 14.77
C CYS A 16 -0.58 28.01 14.96
N LEU A 17 -1.64 27.73 14.20
CA LEU A 17 -2.04 26.36 13.93
C LEU A 17 -0.90 25.77 13.10
N PRO A 18 -0.14 24.78 13.60
CA PRO A 18 0.74 24.04 12.73
C PRO A 18 -0.16 23.29 11.74
N LEU A 19 0.19 23.42 10.46
CA LEU A 19 -0.31 22.55 9.41
C LEU A 19 -0.22 21.09 9.89
N ALA A 20 -1.36 20.47 10.08
CA ALA A 20 -1.48 19.01 10.14
C ALA A 20 -2.81 18.58 9.50
N ALA A 21 -3.23 19.27 8.45
CA ALA A 21 -3.87 18.56 7.36
C ALA A 21 -2.73 17.73 6.75
N GLN A 22 -2.53 16.51 7.23
CA GLN A 22 -1.81 15.52 6.45
C GLN A 22 -2.62 15.42 5.17
N ALA A 23 -2.14 16.04 4.10
CA ALA A 23 -2.80 16.00 2.82
C ALA A 23 -2.63 14.55 2.34
N MET A 24 -3.59 13.71 2.72
CA MET A 24 -3.80 12.41 2.08
C MET A 24 -3.78 12.62 0.57
N MET A 25 -3.07 11.75 -0.13
CA MET A 25 -3.18 11.70 -1.59
C MET A 25 -4.64 11.55 -1.99
N THR A 26 -5.05 12.24 -3.06
CA THR A 26 -6.36 11.96 -3.66
C THR A 26 -6.39 10.51 -4.15
N GLU A 27 -7.59 9.94 -4.36
CA GLU A 27 -7.70 8.57 -4.89
C GLU A 27 -6.99 8.42 -6.25
N GLU A 28 -7.06 9.44 -7.10
CA GLU A 28 -6.37 9.47 -8.39
C GLU A 28 -4.84 9.48 -8.22
N GLN A 29 -4.31 10.26 -7.27
CA GLN A 29 -2.88 10.30 -6.99
C GLN A 29 -2.38 8.98 -6.40
N ALA A 30 -3.16 8.37 -5.51
CA ALA A 30 -2.81 7.11 -4.88
C ALA A 30 -2.91 5.95 -5.88
N ALA A 31 -3.88 5.96 -6.79
CA ALA A 31 -3.94 5.00 -7.90
C ALA A 31 -2.73 5.13 -8.83
N GLN A 32 -2.36 6.35 -9.22
CA GLN A 32 -1.16 6.58 -10.04
C GLN A 32 0.11 6.10 -9.32
N ALA A 33 0.23 6.36 -8.02
CA ALA A 33 1.35 5.89 -7.24
C ALA A 33 1.44 4.36 -7.19
N VAL A 34 0.30 3.65 -7.13
CA VAL A 34 0.27 2.17 -7.23
C VAL A 34 0.80 1.72 -8.58
N GLU A 35 0.30 2.30 -9.67
CA GLU A 35 0.75 1.98 -11.04
C GLU A 35 2.25 2.20 -11.20
N ASP A 36 2.74 3.37 -10.76
CA ASP A 36 4.15 3.75 -10.84
C ASP A 36 5.02 2.78 -10.01
N MET A 37 4.62 2.46 -8.78
CA MET A 37 5.35 1.54 -7.92
C MET A 37 5.42 0.12 -8.51
N LEU A 38 4.33 -0.37 -9.08
CA LEU A 38 4.30 -1.69 -9.74
C LEU A 38 5.16 -1.68 -11.00
N ALA A 39 5.12 -0.61 -11.79
CA ALA A 39 5.98 -0.43 -12.98
C ALA A 39 7.47 -0.36 -12.62
N GLU A 40 7.80 0.22 -11.46
CA GLU A 40 9.15 0.23 -10.89
C GLU A 40 9.58 -1.11 -10.27
N GLY A 41 8.68 -2.10 -10.21
CA GLY A 41 8.94 -3.43 -9.67
C GLY A 41 8.85 -3.52 -8.14
N SER A 42 8.15 -2.59 -7.50
CA SER A 42 7.85 -2.67 -6.07
C SER A 42 7.02 -3.91 -5.75
N SER A 43 7.26 -4.51 -4.59
CA SER A 43 6.47 -5.65 -4.14
C SER A 43 5.08 -5.23 -3.69
N ALA A 44 4.11 -6.15 -3.75
CA ALA A 44 2.75 -5.91 -3.28
C ALA A 44 2.68 -5.42 -1.82
N GLN A 45 3.59 -5.90 -0.95
CA GLN A 45 3.68 -5.42 0.45
C GLN A 45 4.13 -3.98 0.51
N GLN A 46 5.09 -3.57 -0.33
CA GLN A 46 5.57 -2.20 -0.37
C GLN A 46 4.48 -1.25 -0.85
N VAL A 47 3.71 -1.65 -1.88
CA VAL A 47 2.56 -0.88 -2.39
C VAL A 47 1.51 -0.69 -1.28
N VAL A 48 1.07 -1.77 -0.64
CA VAL A 48 0.07 -1.69 0.44
C VAL A 48 0.61 -0.90 1.63
N ALA A 49 1.87 -1.08 2.01
CA ALA A 49 2.50 -0.31 3.09
C ALA A 49 2.57 1.20 2.79
N ALA A 50 2.81 1.59 1.53
CA ALA A 50 2.80 2.99 1.12
C ALA A 50 1.39 3.61 1.24
N LEU A 51 0.35 2.87 0.86
CA LEU A 51 -1.04 3.31 1.02
C LEU A 51 -1.48 3.42 2.49
N LEU A 52 -1.02 2.51 3.35
CA LEU A 52 -1.22 2.62 4.79
C LEU A 52 -0.49 3.83 5.38
N ALA A 53 0.72 4.12 4.90
CA ALA A 53 1.51 5.28 5.33
C ALA A 53 0.88 6.61 4.90
N ASP A 54 0.10 6.63 3.81
CA ASP A 54 -0.79 7.73 3.42
C ASP A 54 -1.97 7.92 4.38
N GLY A 55 -2.18 6.99 5.32
CA GLY A 55 -3.17 7.05 6.39
C GLY A 55 -4.45 6.26 6.10
N ARG A 56 -4.48 5.48 5.02
CA ARG A 56 -5.63 4.63 4.65
C ARG A 56 -5.64 3.38 5.53
N ASP A 57 -6.83 2.81 5.75
CA ASP A 57 -6.95 1.50 6.40
C ASP A 57 -6.58 0.34 5.45
N ALA A 58 -6.44 -0.87 5.99
CA ALA A 58 -5.99 -2.05 5.23
C ALA A 58 -6.97 -2.39 4.09
N GLN A 59 -8.27 -2.27 4.33
CA GLN A 59 -9.30 -2.55 3.33
C GLN A 59 -9.24 -1.56 2.17
N SER A 60 -9.23 -0.26 2.47
CA SER A 60 -9.17 0.81 1.48
C SER A 60 -7.87 0.76 0.68
N SER A 61 -6.75 0.43 1.33
CA SER A 61 -5.46 0.25 0.68
C SER A 61 -5.48 -0.93 -0.28
N ALA A 62 -5.99 -2.09 0.16
CA ALA A 62 -6.05 -3.29 -0.67
C ALA A 62 -6.97 -3.11 -1.88
N VAL A 63 -8.17 -2.56 -1.67
CA VAL A 63 -9.14 -2.31 -2.75
C VAL A 63 -8.58 -1.34 -3.77
N LEU A 64 -7.98 -0.24 -3.33
CA LEU A 64 -7.37 0.73 -4.23
C LEU A 64 -6.22 0.09 -5.03
N ALA A 65 -5.32 -0.62 -4.34
CA ALA A 65 -4.18 -1.25 -4.97
C ALA A 65 -4.61 -2.23 -6.07
N LEU A 66 -5.62 -3.08 -5.80
CA LEU A 66 -6.15 -3.98 -6.83
C LEU A 66 -6.79 -3.22 -7.99
N SER A 67 -7.64 -2.24 -7.69
CA SER A 67 -8.36 -1.48 -8.72
C SER A 67 -7.45 -0.70 -9.67
N ALA A 68 -6.27 -0.31 -9.20
CA ALA A 68 -5.24 0.40 -9.96
C ALA A 68 -4.18 -0.53 -10.58
N SER A 69 -4.29 -1.84 -10.36
CA SER A 69 -3.30 -2.81 -10.85
C SER A 69 -3.82 -3.63 -12.02
N ALA A 70 -2.90 -4.26 -12.76
CA ALA A 70 -3.25 -5.33 -13.69
C ALA A 70 -3.62 -6.62 -12.95
N ALA A 71 -4.43 -7.47 -13.61
CA ALA A 71 -4.92 -8.73 -13.03
C ALA A 71 -3.81 -9.63 -12.48
N ASP A 72 -2.63 -9.61 -13.10
CA ASP A 72 -1.46 -10.41 -12.71
C ASP A 72 -0.95 -10.11 -11.28
N PHE A 73 -1.33 -8.98 -10.69
CA PHE A 73 -0.96 -8.59 -9.33
C PHE A 73 -2.08 -8.77 -8.29
N HIS A 74 -3.30 -9.12 -8.72
CA HIS A 74 -4.48 -9.16 -7.84
C HIS A 74 -4.27 -10.09 -6.64
N ARG A 75 -3.66 -11.25 -6.89
CA ARG A 75 -3.34 -12.22 -5.86
C ARG A 75 -2.38 -11.68 -4.82
N GLU A 76 -1.21 -11.19 -5.24
CA GLU A 76 -0.16 -10.71 -4.33
C GLU A 76 -0.62 -9.48 -3.55
N LEU A 77 -1.30 -8.54 -4.22
CA LEU A 77 -1.86 -7.34 -3.58
C LEU A 77 -2.98 -7.71 -2.62
N GLY A 78 -3.82 -8.69 -2.96
CA GLY A 78 -4.91 -9.14 -2.10
C GLY A 78 -4.39 -9.82 -0.83
N VAL A 79 -3.38 -10.68 -0.98
CA VAL A 79 -2.66 -11.29 0.15
C VAL A 79 -1.97 -10.23 1.00
N ALA A 80 -1.27 -9.27 0.38
CA ALA A 80 -0.62 -8.18 1.10
C ALA A 80 -1.62 -7.32 1.89
N GLY A 81 -2.79 -7.04 1.31
CA GLY A 81 -3.90 -6.34 1.95
C GLY A 81 -4.44 -7.08 3.17
N VAL A 82 -4.72 -8.37 3.03
CA VAL A 82 -5.17 -9.23 4.15
C VAL A 82 -4.11 -9.27 5.25
N CYS A 83 -2.84 -9.35 4.89
CA CYS A 83 -1.74 -9.38 5.85
C CYS A 83 -1.41 -8.04 6.51
N ALA A 84 -1.90 -6.94 5.94
CA ALA A 84 -1.85 -5.62 6.54
C ALA A 84 -2.95 -5.37 7.59
N ALA A 85 -3.96 -6.24 7.68
CA ALA A 85 -5.01 -6.13 8.68
C ALA A 85 -4.44 -6.20 10.11
N ALA A 86 -5.07 -5.52 11.06
CA ALA A 86 -4.64 -5.50 12.45
C ALA A 86 -5.11 -6.72 13.25
N ASN A 87 -6.12 -7.45 12.77
CA ASN A 87 -6.70 -8.63 13.42
C ASN A 87 -7.47 -9.51 12.42
N ASP A 88 -7.86 -10.70 12.85
CA ASP A 88 -8.58 -11.72 12.06
C ASP A 88 -9.90 -11.20 11.48
N THR A 89 -10.63 -10.37 12.24
CA THR A 89 -11.92 -9.82 11.79
C THR A 89 -11.71 -8.85 10.64
N GLU A 90 -10.72 -7.97 10.75
CA GLU A 90 -10.34 -7.05 9.68
C GLU A 90 -9.78 -7.82 8.47
N ALA A 91 -8.98 -8.86 8.67
CA ALA A 91 -8.46 -9.71 7.59
C ALA A 91 -9.58 -10.33 6.74
N LEU A 92 -10.65 -10.84 7.38
CA LEU A 92 -11.84 -11.35 6.69
C LEU A 92 -12.65 -10.24 6.00
N GLN A 93 -12.74 -9.05 6.60
CA GLN A 93 -13.39 -7.90 5.98
C GLN A 93 -12.66 -7.44 4.72
N VAL A 94 -11.32 -7.39 4.75
CA VAL A 94 -10.48 -7.10 3.59
C VAL A 94 -10.75 -8.14 2.50
N ALA A 95 -10.64 -9.44 2.81
CA ALA A 95 -10.85 -10.50 1.82
C ALA A 95 -12.28 -10.45 1.20
N ALA A 96 -13.30 -10.19 2.01
CA ALA A 96 -14.68 -10.03 1.53
C ALA A 96 -14.85 -8.79 0.63
N ALA A 97 -14.21 -7.67 0.98
CA ALA A 97 -14.24 -6.46 0.16
C ALA A 97 -13.55 -6.68 -1.20
N LEU A 98 -12.44 -7.42 -1.21
CA LEU A 98 -11.76 -7.80 -2.46
C LEU A 98 -12.64 -8.71 -3.31
N GLY A 99 -13.29 -9.73 -2.72
CA GLY A 99 -14.20 -10.62 -3.46
C GLY A 99 -15.44 -9.95 -4.06
N ALA A 100 -15.76 -8.73 -3.64
CA ALA A 100 -16.82 -7.93 -4.25
C ALA A 100 -16.34 -7.12 -5.48
N LEU A 101 -15.03 -7.06 -5.73
CA LEU A 101 -14.47 -6.35 -6.87
C LEU A 101 -14.63 -7.16 -8.16
N PRO A 102 -15.05 -6.52 -9.27
CA PRO A 102 -15.05 -7.17 -10.56
C PRO A 102 -13.62 -7.41 -11.04
N GLY A 103 -13.36 -8.58 -11.64
CA GLY A 103 -12.07 -8.88 -12.28
C GLY A 103 -11.04 -9.60 -11.42
N ILE A 104 -11.41 -10.04 -10.21
CA ILE A 104 -10.62 -11.02 -9.46
C ILE A 104 -11.03 -12.42 -9.91
N ASP A 105 -10.06 -13.23 -10.34
CA ASP A 105 -10.28 -14.63 -10.67
C ASP A 105 -10.65 -15.45 -9.42
N GLU A 106 -11.51 -16.46 -9.61
CA GLU A 106 -12.03 -17.28 -8.51
C GLU A 106 -10.90 -17.97 -7.73
N ASP A 107 -9.86 -18.44 -8.43
CA ASP A 107 -8.68 -19.06 -7.83
C ASP A 107 -7.88 -18.08 -6.94
N ASP A 108 -7.76 -16.83 -7.36
CA ASP A 108 -7.07 -15.79 -6.59
C ASP A 108 -7.87 -15.40 -5.36
N LEU A 109 -9.19 -15.27 -5.51
CA LEU A 109 -10.09 -15.02 -4.39
C LEU A 109 -10.05 -16.16 -3.37
N GLU A 110 -10.05 -17.43 -3.81
CA GLU A 110 -9.95 -18.58 -2.91
C GLU A 110 -8.65 -18.54 -2.09
N ARG A 111 -7.53 -18.16 -2.73
CA ARG A 111 -6.24 -18.01 -2.04
C ARG A 111 -6.23 -16.85 -1.05
N ILE A 112 -6.79 -15.70 -1.42
CA ILE A 112 -6.92 -14.54 -0.53
C ILE A 112 -7.76 -14.90 0.70
N MET A 113 -8.90 -15.56 0.49
CA MET A 113 -9.79 -16.01 1.57
C MET A 113 -9.11 -17.03 2.49
N ARG A 114 -8.31 -17.95 1.93
CA ARG A 114 -7.52 -18.91 2.71
C ARG A 114 -6.45 -18.24 3.56
N THR A 115 -5.79 -17.21 3.03
CA THR A 115 -4.85 -16.39 3.80
C THR A 115 -5.55 -15.67 4.95
N ALA A 116 -6.75 -15.14 4.72
CA ALA A 116 -7.54 -14.50 5.77
C ALA A 116 -7.95 -15.50 6.88
N ASP A 117 -8.39 -16.71 6.51
CA ASP A 117 -8.76 -17.78 7.45
C ASP A 117 -7.57 -18.27 8.29
N THR A 118 -6.38 -18.28 7.71
CA THR A 118 -5.15 -18.73 8.39
C THR A 118 -4.31 -17.60 8.99
N TRP A 119 -4.81 -16.35 8.95
CA TRP A 119 -4.08 -15.14 9.33
C TRP A 119 -3.43 -15.25 10.72
N ALA A 120 -4.21 -15.62 11.74
CA ALA A 120 -3.76 -15.75 13.14
C ALA A 120 -2.73 -16.87 13.34
N THR A 121 -2.72 -17.86 12.44
CA THR A 121 -1.90 -19.07 12.53
C THR A 121 -0.65 -19.03 11.64
N GLY A 122 -0.38 -17.90 10.97
CA GLY A 122 0.79 -17.73 10.11
C GLY A 122 0.51 -17.79 8.61
N GLY A 123 -0.75 -17.61 8.17
CA GLY A 123 -1.10 -17.45 6.74
C GLY A 123 -0.31 -16.33 6.07
N CYS A 124 0.03 -15.29 6.83
CA CYS A 124 0.83 -14.15 6.40
C CYS A 124 2.34 -14.30 6.56
N ALA A 125 2.80 -15.38 7.21
CA ALA A 125 4.22 -15.72 7.31
C ALA A 125 4.67 -16.67 6.19
N SER A 126 3.76 -17.12 5.33
CA SER A 126 4.06 -18.12 4.32
C SER A 126 4.80 -17.52 3.12
N PRO A 127 5.88 -18.17 2.65
CA PRO A 127 6.70 -17.72 1.53
C PRO A 127 6.03 -17.86 0.15
N ILE A 128 4.69 -17.74 0.05
CA ILE A 128 3.99 -17.59 -1.26
C ILE A 128 4.48 -16.30 -1.96
N LEU A 129 5.11 -15.39 -1.21
CA LEU A 129 5.83 -14.21 -1.68
C LEU A 129 7.21 -14.51 -2.33
N THR A 130 7.56 -15.78 -2.54
CA THR A 130 8.87 -16.21 -3.08
C THR A 130 8.78 -16.73 -4.51
N GLU A 131 7.59 -16.79 -5.11
CA GLU A 131 7.55 -16.57 -6.55
C GLU A 131 7.72 -15.06 -6.72
N PRO A 132 8.85 -14.57 -7.28
CA PRO A 132 8.89 -13.19 -7.71
C PRO A 132 7.64 -12.95 -8.56
N PRO A 133 6.98 -11.78 -8.48
CA PRO A 133 5.96 -11.44 -9.48
C PRO A 133 6.57 -11.79 -10.82
N GLY A 134 5.88 -12.66 -11.58
CA GLY A 134 6.42 -13.30 -12.78
C GLY A 134 7.24 -12.25 -13.50
N THR A 135 8.57 -12.45 -13.53
CA THR A 135 9.52 -11.41 -13.93
C THR A 135 8.96 -10.78 -15.18
N TYR A 136 8.60 -9.49 -15.12
CA TYR A 136 8.21 -8.76 -16.30
C TYR A 136 9.35 -8.99 -17.28
N ASP A 137 9.06 -9.80 -18.29
CA ASP A 137 10.02 -10.13 -19.31
C ASP A 137 10.18 -8.88 -20.13
N SER A 138 11.12 -8.05 -19.70
CA SER A 138 11.53 -6.82 -20.37
C SER A 138 12.13 -7.12 -21.75
N SER A 139 12.25 -8.40 -22.15
CA SER A 139 12.55 -8.79 -23.52
C SER A 139 11.39 -8.63 -24.50
N GLN A 140 10.17 -8.33 -24.03
CA GLN A 140 9.04 -7.94 -24.90
C GLN A 140 8.92 -6.42 -25.14
N LEU A 141 9.73 -5.59 -24.48
CA LEU A 141 9.89 -4.18 -24.88
C LEU A 141 10.82 -4.12 -26.10
N PRO A 142 10.36 -3.60 -27.25
CA PRO A 142 11.23 -3.47 -28.41
C PRO A 142 12.27 -2.37 -28.16
N GLY A 143 13.48 -2.79 -27.76
CA GLY A 143 14.73 -2.11 -28.12
C GLY A 143 15.55 -1.48 -26.99
N GLY A 144 16.73 -2.08 -26.75
CA GLY A 144 17.90 -1.44 -26.14
C GLY A 144 18.20 -1.99 -24.74
N GLY A 145 19.27 -2.74 -24.46
CA GLY A 145 20.55 -2.86 -25.12
C GLY A 145 21.65 -2.61 -24.08
N GLY A 146 22.39 -3.66 -23.71
CA GLY A 146 23.62 -3.62 -22.90
C GLY A 146 23.37 -3.79 -21.40
N GLY A 147 23.87 -4.79 -20.69
CA GLY A 147 25.04 -5.63 -20.92
C GLY A 147 26.07 -5.34 -19.82
N VAL A 148 26.25 -6.26 -18.87
CA VAL A 148 27.50 -6.98 -18.56
C VAL A 148 27.25 -8.00 -17.43
N SER A 149 27.68 -9.23 -17.66
CA SER A 149 27.72 -10.35 -16.69
C SER A 149 29.04 -10.32 -15.86
N PRO A 150 29.40 -11.34 -15.05
CA PRO A 150 28.96 -11.51 -13.66
C PRO A 150 30.16 -11.73 -12.69
N ALA A 151 29.81 -12.10 -11.45
CA ALA A 151 30.55 -12.94 -10.51
C ALA A 151 31.50 -12.28 -9.49
N SER A 152 31.22 -12.57 -8.21
CA SER A 152 32.19 -13.08 -7.24
C SER A 152 31.51 -14.14 -6.40
#